data_AF-A8TTA2-F1
#
_entry.id   AF-A8TTA2-F1
#
_cell.length_a   1.000
_cell.length_b   1.000
_cell.length_c   1.000
_cell.angle_alpha   90.00
_cell.angle_beta   90.00
_cell.angle_gamma   90.00
#
_symmetry.space_group_name_H-M   'P 1'
#
loop_
_entity.id
_entity.type
_entity.pdbx_description
1 polymer ?
#
loop_
_entity_poly.entity_id
_entity_poly.type
_entity_poly.pdbx_seq_one_letter_code
_entity_poly.pdbx_strand_id
1 'polypeptide(L)'
;MLTNPRIRLLPLLAATILWPAFAQAEEPKVGQPSDKTDRPVWTLTLENDLTNDTDRYFTNGIRLSRTSPVGDVPESVIDFVQPLIGTVGTVRWTASIGQNMYSPSDITVKNPDPGDQPYAAWLYGSVGLLNDLATGDGKRTQTSG
;
A
#
# COMPACT_ATOMS: atom_id res chain seq x y z
N MET A 1 -25.23 -49.54 -23.27
CA MET A 1 -24.71 -48.39 -24.05
C MET A 1 -25.43 -47.16 -23.51
N LEU A 2 -24.77 -46.43 -22.60
CA LEU A 2 -24.09 -45.13 -22.85
C LEU A 2 -25.11 -43.99 -22.98
N THR A 3 -25.12 -42.88 -22.23
CA THR A 3 -24.43 -42.39 -21.02
C THR A 3 -25.15 -41.08 -20.66
N ASN A 4 -25.34 -40.82 -19.38
CA ASN A 4 -25.96 -39.60 -18.84
C ASN A 4 -24.95 -38.42 -18.88
N PRO A 5 -25.22 -37.26 -19.51
CA PRO A 5 -24.32 -36.12 -19.39
C PRO A 5 -24.64 -35.31 -18.14
N ARG A 6 -23.73 -35.35 -17.17
CA ARG A 6 -23.70 -34.50 -15.99
C ARG A 6 -23.55 -33.04 -16.42
N ILE A 7 -24.52 -32.19 -16.08
CA ILE A 7 -24.39 -30.73 -16.18
C ILE A 7 -23.36 -30.29 -15.13
N ARG A 8 -22.16 -29.93 -15.58
CA ARG A 8 -21.17 -29.20 -14.78
C ARG A 8 -21.36 -27.71 -15.06
N LEU A 9 -21.92 -26.96 -14.12
CA LEU A 9 -21.83 -25.50 -14.13
C LEU A 9 -20.39 -25.13 -13.75
N LEU A 10 -19.57 -24.77 -14.75
CA LEU A 10 -18.39 -23.95 -14.51
C LEU A 10 -18.85 -22.49 -14.38
N PRO A 11 -18.37 -21.70 -13.41
CA PRO A 11 -18.60 -20.26 -13.44
C PRO A 11 -17.75 -19.66 -14.56
N LEU A 12 -18.43 -18.96 -15.47
CA LEU A 12 -17.84 -18.18 -16.53
C LEU A 12 -16.93 -17.08 -15.94
N LEU A 13 -15.67 -17.14 -16.34
CA LEU A 13 -14.76 -16.02 -16.46
C LEU A 13 -15.31 -15.06 -17.54
N ALA A 14 -15.45 -13.76 -17.24
CA ALA A 14 -15.11 -12.61 -18.10
C ALA A 14 -15.95 -11.36 -17.85
N ALA A 15 -15.28 -10.26 -17.46
CA ALA A 15 -15.50 -8.90 -17.95
C ALA A 15 -14.26 -8.07 -17.57
N THR A 16 -13.17 -8.17 -18.34
CA THR A 16 -12.67 -7.18 -19.33
C THR A 16 -12.20 -5.86 -18.73
N ILE A 17 -10.89 -5.72 -18.55
CA ILE A 17 -9.90 -5.04 -19.43
C ILE A 17 -9.71 -3.57 -19.06
N LEU A 18 -8.54 -3.35 -18.46
CA LEU A 18 -7.67 -2.19 -18.47
C LEU A 18 -8.17 -1.00 -19.30
N TRP A 19 -8.37 0.12 -18.60
CA TRP A 19 -8.24 1.43 -19.22
C TRP A 19 -6.78 1.59 -19.70
N PRO A 20 -6.51 1.92 -20.97
CA PRO A 20 -5.20 2.41 -21.34
C PRO A 20 -5.15 3.84 -20.78
N ALA A 21 -4.61 4.01 -19.59
CA ALA A 21 -4.00 5.30 -19.29
C ALA A 21 -2.85 5.42 -20.29
N PHE A 22 -2.98 6.33 -21.26
CA PHE A 22 -1.86 6.81 -22.05
C PHE A 22 -0.83 7.38 -21.06
N ALA A 23 0.04 6.51 -20.54
CA ALA A 23 1.29 6.92 -19.95
C ALA A 23 2.12 7.42 -21.13
N GLN A 24 2.05 8.72 -21.38
CA GLN A 24 2.99 9.39 -22.24
C GLN A 24 4.36 9.25 -21.55
N ALA A 25 5.10 8.19 -21.91
CA ALA A 25 6.44 7.96 -21.44
C ALA A 25 7.31 9.08 -22.02
N GLU A 26 7.52 10.13 -21.23
CA GLU A 26 8.51 11.15 -21.54
C GLU A 26 9.87 10.46 -21.51
N GLU A 27 10.55 10.41 -22.66
CA GLU A 27 11.88 9.81 -22.77
C GLU A 27 12.80 10.42 -21.71
N PRO A 28 13.52 9.58 -20.93
CA PRO A 28 14.41 10.12 -19.92
C PRO A 28 15.57 10.81 -20.65
N LYS A 29 15.60 12.14 -20.62
CA LYS A 29 16.79 12.90 -21.02
C LYS A 29 17.94 12.49 -20.10
N VAL A 30 18.83 11.64 -20.63
CA VAL A 30 20.07 11.23 -19.98
C VAL A 30 20.96 12.46 -19.88
N GLY A 31 21.36 12.83 -18.66
CA GLY A 31 22.39 13.85 -18.44
C GLY A 31 22.05 15.02 -17.52
N GLN A 32 20.99 14.97 -16.72
CA GLN A 32 20.84 15.89 -15.59
C GLN A 32 20.60 15.10 -14.30
N PRO A 33 21.30 15.39 -13.19
CA PRO A 33 20.86 14.96 -11.88
C PRO A 33 19.56 15.72 -11.58
N SER A 34 18.45 15.20 -12.09
CA SER A 34 17.16 15.68 -11.67
C SER A 34 17.02 15.26 -10.23
N ASP A 35 16.72 16.24 -9.39
CA ASP A 35 16.29 16.11 -8.00
C ASP A 35 14.93 15.37 -7.99
N LYS A 36 14.92 14.11 -8.46
CA LYS A 36 13.72 13.35 -8.88
C LYS A 36 12.83 12.93 -7.71
N THR A 37 13.21 13.27 -6.49
CA THR A 37 12.55 12.77 -5.27
C THR A 37 11.51 13.76 -4.71
N ASP A 38 11.37 14.94 -5.30
CA ASP A 38 10.45 15.97 -4.78
C ASP A 38 9.10 16.00 -5.50
N ARG A 39 8.39 14.88 -5.47
CA ARG A 39 7.02 14.74 -5.98
C ARG A 39 6.15 13.99 -4.99
N PRO A 40 4.83 14.20 -4.98
CA PRO A 40 3.95 13.38 -4.17
C PRO A 40 4.00 11.93 -4.66
N VAL A 41 4.03 10.99 -3.71
CA VAL A 41 4.06 9.55 -3.97
C VAL A 41 2.70 8.95 -3.59
N TRP A 42 2.15 8.13 -4.48
CA TRP A 42 0.96 7.33 -4.20
C TRP A 42 1.36 5.87 -4.03
N THR A 43 0.84 5.22 -2.99
CA THR A 43 1.09 3.80 -2.72
C THR A 43 -0.23 3.07 -2.56
N LEU A 44 -0.38 1.95 -3.27
CA LEU A 44 -1.47 1.01 -3.10
C LEU A 44 -0.91 -0.29 -2.50
N THR A 45 -1.45 -0.70 -1.36
CA THR A 45 -1.11 -1.95 -0.70
C THR A 45 -2.31 -2.90 -0.78
N LEU A 46 -2.04 -4.15 -1.17
CA LEU A 46 -3.00 -5.25 -1.18
C LEU A 46 -2.40 -6.38 -0.35
N GLU A 47 -3.14 -6.87 0.64
CA GLU A 47 -2.74 -7.94 1.53
C GLU A 47 -3.74 -9.09 1.40
N ASN A 48 -3.25 -10.32 1.32
CA ASN A 48 -4.06 -11.54 1.33
C ASN A 48 -3.29 -12.65 2.05
N ASP A 49 -3.95 -13.35 2.97
CA ASP A 49 -3.38 -14.50 3.68
C ASP A 49 -3.63 -15.79 2.88
N LEU A 50 -2.80 -16.03 1.86
CA LEU A 50 -2.86 -17.22 0.99
C LEU A 50 -1.81 -18.29 1.35
N THR A 51 -0.96 -18.03 2.34
CA THR A 51 0.37 -18.68 2.44
C THR A 51 0.50 -19.79 3.47
N ASN A 52 -0.54 -20.11 4.24
CA ASN A 52 -0.53 -21.30 5.10
C ASN A 52 -1.64 -22.24 4.64
N ASP A 53 -1.29 -23.46 4.24
CA ASP A 53 -2.16 -24.62 3.89
C ASP A 53 -3.13 -25.07 5.02
N THR A 54 -3.46 -24.18 5.94
CA THR A 54 -4.61 -24.28 6.82
C THR A 54 -5.45 -23.06 6.52
N ASP A 55 -6.52 -23.20 5.73
CA ASP A 55 -7.53 -22.18 5.36
C ASP A 55 -8.27 -21.60 6.59
N ARG A 56 -7.52 -21.14 7.58
CA ARG A 56 -8.00 -20.54 8.80
C ARG A 56 -7.74 -19.06 8.64
N TYR A 57 -8.84 -18.33 8.43
CA TYR A 57 -8.92 -16.87 8.47
C TYR A 57 -8.53 -16.15 7.17
N PHE A 58 -9.32 -16.35 6.10
CA PHE A 58 -9.21 -15.51 4.91
C PHE A 58 -9.34 -14.03 5.32
N THR A 59 -8.22 -13.32 5.19
CA THR A 59 -8.06 -11.93 5.56
C THR A 59 -7.55 -11.20 4.35
N ASN A 60 -8.27 -10.15 3.93
CA ASN A 60 -7.85 -9.31 2.82
C ASN A 60 -7.86 -7.84 3.23
N GLY A 61 -6.80 -7.14 2.84
CA GLY A 61 -6.60 -5.72 3.13
C GLY A 61 -6.33 -4.93 1.87
N ILE A 62 -6.92 -3.74 1.75
CA ILE A 62 -6.57 -2.75 0.75
C ILE A 62 -6.29 -1.41 1.43
N ARG A 63 -5.21 -0.75 1.03
CA ARG A 63 -4.86 0.59 1.53
C ARG A 63 -4.30 1.46 0.42
N LEU A 64 -4.84 2.67 0.30
CA LEU A 64 -4.29 3.74 -0.54
C LEU A 64 -3.66 4.81 0.36
N SER A 65 -2.44 5.22 0.04
CA SER A 65 -1.77 6.31 0.72
C SER A 65 -1.18 7.32 -0.25
N ARG A 66 -1.06 8.57 0.23
CA ARG A 66 -0.39 9.67 -0.44
C ARG A 66 0.64 10.25 0.51
N THR A 67 1.87 10.38 0.05
CA THR A 67 2.96 11.05 0.76
C THR A 67 3.36 12.32 0.01
N SER A 68 3.59 13.41 0.74
CA SER A 68 3.91 14.72 0.18
C SER A 68 5.35 14.82 -0.37
N PRO A 69 5.64 15.84 -1.19
CA PRO A 69 7.00 16.36 -1.40
C PRO A 69 7.70 16.76 -0.08
N VAL A 70 9.02 16.94 -0.13
CA VAL A 70 9.81 17.51 0.97
C VAL A 70 9.34 18.93 1.25
N GLY A 71 9.24 19.31 2.51
CA GLY A 71 8.97 20.71 2.89
C GLY A 71 7.53 21.16 2.66
N ASP A 72 6.63 20.25 2.27
CA ASP A 72 5.19 20.50 2.12
C ASP A 72 4.43 20.43 3.46
N VAL A 73 5.14 20.45 4.59
CA VAL A 73 4.60 20.46 5.95
C VAL A 73 4.72 21.88 6.51
N PRO A 74 3.63 22.50 6.99
CA PRO A 74 3.70 23.85 7.57
C PRO A 74 4.67 23.94 8.75
N GLU A 75 5.44 25.03 8.83
CA GLU A 75 6.41 25.26 9.91
C GLU A 75 5.78 25.17 11.30
N SER A 76 4.54 25.66 11.48
CA SER A 76 3.84 25.56 12.76
C SER A 76 3.61 24.12 13.23
N VAL A 77 3.44 23.17 12.30
CA VAL A 77 3.34 21.75 12.62
C VAL A 77 4.71 21.22 13.04
N ILE A 78 5.78 21.64 12.35
CA ILE A 78 7.16 21.28 12.69
C ILE A 78 7.52 21.79 14.09
N ASP A 79 7.28 23.07 14.37
CA ASP A 79 7.54 23.70 15.67
C ASP A 79 6.79 23.02 16.81
N PHE A 80 5.55 22.58 16.54
CA PHE A 80 4.75 21.86 17.51
C PHE A 80 5.31 20.46 17.83
N VAL A 81 5.80 19.73 16.84
CA VAL A 81 6.28 18.35 17.03
C VAL A 81 7.77 18.25 17.40
N GLN A 82 8.57 19.24 17.03
CA GLN A 82 10.02 19.28 17.25
C GLN A 82 10.42 19.01 18.72
N PRO A 83 9.74 19.56 19.76
CA PRO A 83 10.07 19.26 21.15
C PRO A 83 9.92 17.78 21.53
N LEU A 84 9.08 17.02 20.81
CA LEU A 84 8.84 15.60 21.05
C LEU A 84 9.83 14.71 20.29
N ILE A 85 10.20 15.10 19.07
CA ILE A 85 10.99 14.24 18.16
C ILE A 85 12.47 14.66 18.04
N GLY A 86 12.86 15.79 18.62
CA GLY A 86 14.23 16.30 18.58
C GLY A 86 14.58 16.92 17.23
N THR A 87 15.77 16.61 16.72
CA THR A 87 16.26 17.15 15.44
C THR A 87 15.28 16.82 14.31
N VAL A 88 14.92 17.85 13.55
CA VAL A 88 14.08 17.71 12.37
C VAL A 88 14.94 17.89 11.13
N GLY A 89 14.93 16.90 10.25
CA GLY A 89 15.59 16.94 8.95
C GLY A 89 14.57 17.26 7.86
N THR A 90 14.49 16.38 6.86
CA THR A 90 13.49 16.48 5.79
C THR A 90 12.16 15.92 6.26
N VAL A 91 11.12 16.76 6.34
CA VAL A 91 9.77 16.35 6.78
C VAL A 91 8.82 16.21 5.61
N ARG A 92 8.00 15.15 5.65
CA ARG A 92 6.86 14.91 4.75
C ARG A 92 5.63 14.54 5.56
N TRP A 93 4.45 14.85 5.04
CA TRP A 93 3.21 14.28 5.57
C TRP A 93 2.77 13.07 4.73
N THR A 94 2.09 12.12 5.36
CA THR A 94 1.40 11.03 4.67
C THR A 94 -0.03 10.94 5.16
N ALA A 95 -0.96 10.64 4.25
CA ALA A 95 -2.34 10.33 4.58
C ALA A 95 -2.74 9.01 3.92
N SER A 96 -3.58 8.23 4.57
CA SER A 96 -4.04 6.94 4.08
C SER A 96 -5.50 6.69 4.37
N ILE A 97 -6.14 5.90 3.52
CA ILE A 97 -7.41 5.23 3.78
C ILE A 97 -7.24 3.74 3.49
N GLY A 98 -7.77 2.88 4.35
CA GLY A 98 -7.67 1.45 4.19
C GLY A 98 -8.89 0.71 4.71
N GLN A 99 -9.10 -0.48 4.17
CA GLN A 99 -10.14 -1.40 4.58
C GLN A 99 -9.53 -2.78 4.77
N ASN A 100 -9.82 -3.40 5.91
CA ASN A 100 -9.57 -4.81 6.15
C ASN A 100 -10.89 -5.57 6.22
N MET A 101 -10.91 -6.78 5.69
CA MET A 101 -12.02 -7.73 5.85
C MET A 101 -11.52 -9.02 6.46
N TYR A 102 -12.33 -9.55 7.35
CA TYR A 102 -12.15 -10.81 8.05
C TYR A 102 -13.35 -11.70 7.73
N SER A 103 -13.10 -12.95 7.40
CA SER A 103 -14.16 -13.94 7.17
C SER A 103 -13.90 -15.22 7.94
N PRO A 104 -14.95 -16.01 8.24
CA PRO A 104 -14.79 -17.37 8.74
C PRO A 104 -13.85 -18.20 7.85
N SER A 105 -13.35 -19.30 8.40
CA SER A 105 -12.53 -20.28 7.70
C SER A 105 -13.23 -20.88 6.48
N ASP A 106 -14.52 -21.20 6.59
CA ASP A 106 -15.34 -21.67 5.47
C ASP A 106 -16.31 -20.57 5.00
N ILE A 107 -16.00 -19.98 3.84
CA ILE A 107 -16.83 -18.95 3.22
C ILE A 107 -17.93 -19.52 2.30
N THR A 108 -17.99 -20.84 2.13
CA THR A 108 -18.97 -21.51 1.26
C THR A 108 -20.29 -21.80 1.99
N VAL A 109 -20.26 -21.85 3.32
CA VAL A 109 -21.43 -22.05 4.17
C VAL A 109 -22.18 -20.74 4.40
N LYS A 110 -23.51 -20.77 4.23
CA LYS A 110 -24.38 -19.59 4.41
C LYS A 110 -24.45 -19.13 5.87
N ASN A 111 -24.38 -20.07 6.81
CA ASN A 111 -24.37 -19.80 8.24
C ASN A 111 -23.06 -20.35 8.83
N PRO A 112 -22.05 -19.49 9.05
CA PRO A 112 -20.76 -19.90 9.61
C PRO A 112 -20.91 -20.53 11.00
N ASP A 113 -19.93 -21.34 11.39
CA ASP A 113 -19.85 -21.90 12.74
C ASP A 113 -19.81 -20.74 13.77
N PRO A 114 -20.73 -20.69 14.75
CA PRO A 114 -20.68 -19.68 15.82
C PRO A 114 -19.40 -19.71 16.68
N GLY A 115 -18.64 -20.81 16.64
CA GLY A 115 -17.32 -20.92 17.27
C GLY A 115 -16.16 -20.37 16.45
N ASP A 116 -16.39 -19.99 15.19
CA ASP A 116 -15.41 -19.37 14.30
C ASP A 116 -15.53 -17.83 14.31
N GLN A 117 -14.56 -17.15 13.72
CA GLN A 117 -14.62 -15.70 13.56
C GLN A 117 -15.77 -15.30 12.61
N PRO A 118 -16.57 -14.28 12.95
CA PRO A 118 -17.63 -13.81 12.07
C PRO A 118 -17.05 -13.03 10.88
N TYR A 119 -17.89 -12.82 9.87
CA TYR A 119 -17.61 -11.79 8.88
C TYR A 119 -17.55 -10.41 9.54
N ALA A 120 -16.42 -9.73 9.39
CA ALA A 120 -16.20 -8.41 9.91
C ALA A 120 -15.38 -7.57 8.94
N ALA A 121 -15.52 -6.26 9.01
CA ALA A 121 -14.69 -5.35 8.24
C ALA A 121 -14.36 -4.10 9.06
N TRP A 122 -13.21 -3.52 8.78
CA TRP A 122 -12.75 -2.29 9.41
C TRP A 122 -12.28 -1.33 8.34
N LEU A 123 -12.97 -0.18 8.25
CA LEU A 123 -12.55 0.95 7.43
C LEU A 123 -11.84 1.96 8.35
N TYR A 124 -10.64 2.38 7.96
CA TYR A 124 -9.83 3.28 8.75
C TYR A 124 -9.10 4.31 7.89
N GLY A 125 -8.69 5.39 8.52
CA GLY A 125 -7.83 6.41 7.92
C GLY A 125 -6.66 6.73 8.84
N SER A 126 -5.55 7.21 8.28
CA SER A 126 -4.40 7.66 9.06
C SER A 126 -3.74 8.88 8.44
N VAL A 127 -3.11 9.69 9.30
CA VAL A 127 -2.20 10.77 8.91
C VAL A 127 -0.93 10.64 9.73
N GLY A 128 0.21 11.03 9.18
CA GLY A 128 1.48 10.95 9.87
C GLY A 128 2.54 11.87 9.27
N LEU A 129 3.62 12.06 10.02
CA LEU A 129 4.81 12.80 9.58
C LEU A 129 5.97 11.83 9.44
N LEU A 130 6.75 11.96 8.36
CA LEU A 130 7.99 11.23 8.14
C LEU A 130 9.14 12.23 8.28
N ASN A 131 10.14 11.89 9.10
CA ASN A 131 11.34 12.69 9.30
C ASN A 131 12.55 11.89 8.80
N ASP A 132 13.20 12.38 7.76
CA ASP A 132 14.46 11.83 7.26
C ASP A 132 15.62 12.71 7.74
N LEU A 133 16.38 12.18 8.70
CA LEU A 133 17.62 12.79 9.14
C LEU A 133 18.69 12.40 8.12
N ALA A 134 19.21 13.39 7.40
CA ALA A 134 20.33 13.16 6.48
C ALA A 134 21.43 12.39 7.22
N THR A 135 21.54 11.09 6.92
CA THR A 135 22.55 10.24 7.51
C THR A 135 23.86 10.64 6.87
N GLY A 136 24.71 11.30 7.66
CA GLY A 136 26.06 11.78 7.37
C GLY A 136 26.56 11.67 5.93
N ASP A 137 26.78 12.82 5.30
CA ASP A 137 27.58 13.03 4.10
C ASP A 137 28.57 11.88 3.84
N GLY A 138 28.26 11.06 2.84
CA GLY A 138 29.20 10.15 2.20
C GLY A 138 30.25 10.91 1.40
N LYS A 139 30.89 11.93 1.98
CA LYS A 139 32.18 12.43 1.51
C LYS A 139 33.19 11.32 1.71
N ARG A 140 33.24 10.40 0.75
CA ARG A 140 34.45 9.66 0.44
C ARG A 140 35.48 10.71 0.06
N THR A 141 36.32 11.09 1.00
CA THR A 141 37.54 11.83 0.75
C THR A 141 38.33 11.00 -0.25
N GLN A 142 38.28 11.40 -1.53
CA GLN A 142 39.17 10.88 -2.55
C GLN A 142 40.55 11.47 -2.25
N THR A 143 41.27 10.88 -1.31
CA THR A 143 42.70 11.13 -1.16
C THR A 143 43.41 10.39 -2.28
N SER A 144 43.65 11.12 -3.37
CA SER A 144 44.71 10.79 -4.32
C SER A 144 46.05 11.04 -3.62
N GLY A 145 46.88 10.00 -3.54
CA GLY A 145 48.25 10.04 -3.03
C GLY A 145 48.91 8.70 -3.29
#